data_AF-A0A2V6NVI2-F1
#
_entry.id   AF-A0A2V6NVI2-F1
#
_cell.length_a   1.000
_cell.length_b   1.000
_cell.length_c   1.000
_cell.angle_alpha   90.00
_cell.angle_beta   90.00
_cell.angle_gamma   90.00
#
_symmetry.space_group_name_H-M   'P 1'
#
loop_
_entity.id
_entity.type
_entity.pdbx_description
1 polymer ?
#
loop_
_entity_poly.entity_id
_entity_poly.type
_entity_poly.pdbx_seq_one_letter_code
_entity_poly.pdbx_strand_id
1 'polypeptide(L)'
;MSVAIRIVMPPPLAAPDPAPMPRAVLGFHGAVSEFKRHLIEATLHQVGGNRTRAARALGLQRTYLLRLIRDLGVAAPPAPQRKRVLNVG
;
A
#
# COMPACT_ATOMS: atom_id res chain seq x y z
N MET A 1 -33.34 -57.84 -23.33
CA MET A 1 -32.90 -57.33 -22.01
C MET A 1 -31.70 -56.41 -22.27
N SER A 2 -31.87 -55.08 -22.23
CA SER A 2 -30.75 -54.13 -22.42
C SER A 2 -30.56 -53.31 -21.15
N VAL A 3 -29.37 -53.42 -20.57
CA VAL A 3 -28.94 -52.64 -19.41
C VAL A 3 -28.38 -51.30 -19.90
N ALA A 4 -29.00 -50.20 -19.50
CA ALA A 4 -28.47 -48.86 -19.77
C ALA A 4 -27.44 -48.49 -18.70
N ILE A 5 -26.15 -48.46 -19.07
CA ILE A 5 -25.08 -47.87 -18.24
C ILE A 5 -25.38 -46.36 -18.11
N ARG A 6 -25.63 -45.88 -16.88
CA ARG A 6 -25.62 -44.43 -16.61
C ARG A 6 -24.17 -43.99 -16.46
N ILE A 7 -23.68 -43.25 -17.44
CA ILE A 7 -22.42 -42.52 -17.34
C ILE A 7 -22.69 -41.32 -16.41
N VAL A 8 -22.17 -41.38 -15.19
CA VAL A 8 -22.10 -40.20 -14.33
C VAL A 8 -20.98 -39.29 -14.84
N MET A 9 -21.32 -38.07 -15.23
CA MET A 9 -20.33 -37.06 -15.62
C MET A 9 -19.70 -36.49 -14.34
N PRO A 10 -18.37 -36.53 -14.16
CA PRO A 10 -17.74 -35.90 -13.01
C PRO A 10 -17.91 -34.37 -13.10
N PRO A 11 -18.06 -33.68 -11.96
CA PRO A 11 -18.11 -32.22 -11.95
C PRO A 11 -16.79 -31.67 -12.55
N PRO A 12 -16.83 -30.55 -13.28
CA PRO A 12 -15.61 -29.92 -13.76
C PRO A 12 -14.72 -29.66 -12.55
N LEU A 13 -13.56 -30.31 -12.53
CA LEU A 13 -12.55 -30.14 -11.50
C LEU A 13 -12.37 -28.63 -11.32
N ALA A 14 -12.79 -28.10 -10.17
CA ALA A 14 -12.69 -26.68 -9.87
C ALA A 14 -11.29 -26.23 -10.27
N ALA A 15 -11.22 -25.25 -11.19
CA ALA A 15 -9.94 -24.69 -11.58
C ALA A 15 -9.17 -24.36 -10.30
N PRO A 16 -7.88 -24.72 -10.19
CA PRO A 16 -7.11 -24.38 -9.00
C PRO A 16 -7.30 -22.89 -8.76
N ASP A 17 -7.72 -22.51 -7.55
CA ASP A 17 -7.70 -21.12 -7.11
C ASP A 17 -6.39 -20.50 -7.61
N PRO A 18 -6.44 -19.35 -8.30
CA PRO A 18 -5.24 -18.79 -8.90
C PRO A 18 -4.20 -18.67 -7.79
N ALA A 19 -3.19 -19.55 -7.84
CA ALA A 19 -2.18 -19.62 -6.82
C ALA A 19 -1.67 -18.19 -6.62
N PRO A 20 -1.56 -17.69 -5.36
CA PRO A 20 -1.11 -16.33 -5.12
C PRO A 20 0.20 -16.17 -5.87
N MET A 21 0.20 -15.33 -6.91
CA MET A 21 1.37 -15.14 -7.75
C MET A 21 2.54 -14.84 -6.83
N PRO A 22 3.70 -15.50 -7.02
CA PRO A 22 4.84 -15.30 -6.15
C PRO A 22 5.16 -13.80 -6.16
N ARG A 23 4.82 -13.13 -5.06
CA ARG A 23 5.12 -11.73 -4.85
C ARG A 23 6.63 -11.65 -5.01
N ALA A 24 7.10 -10.96 -6.05
CA ALA A 24 8.51 -10.90 -6.41
C ALA A 24 9.32 -10.78 -5.11
N VAL A 25 10.22 -11.74 -4.86
CA VAL A 25 10.89 -11.87 -3.56
C VAL A 25 11.72 -10.61 -3.38
N LEU A 26 11.17 -9.64 -2.65
CA LEU A 26 11.87 -8.41 -2.36
C LEU A 26 13.06 -8.80 -1.49
N GLY A 27 14.27 -8.59 -1.99
CA GLY A 27 15.47 -8.68 -1.15
C GLY A 27 15.31 -7.78 0.09
N PHE A 28 16.12 -7.99 1.12
CA PHE A 28 16.03 -7.28 2.41
C PHE A 28 15.76 -5.76 2.28
N HIS A 29 16.51 -5.08 1.41
CA HIS A 29 16.34 -3.64 1.17
C HIS A 29 14.96 -3.28 0.58
N GLY A 30 14.39 -4.13 -0.27
CA GLY A 30 13.05 -3.95 -0.82
C GLY A 30 11.98 -4.14 0.24
N ALA A 31 12.09 -5.20 1.05
CA ALA A 31 11.16 -5.46 2.16
C ALA A 31 11.17 -4.32 3.20
N VAL A 32 12.36 -3.83 3.55
CA VAL A 32 12.52 -2.67 4.45
C VAL A 32 11.95 -1.39 3.84
N SER A 33 12.14 -1.18 2.54
CA SER A 33 11.60 -0.01 1.83
C SER A 33 10.07 -0.01 1.80
N GLU A 34 9.45 -1.16 1.50
CA GLU A 34 8.00 -1.33 1.55
C GLU A 34 7.44 -1.11 2.96
N PHE A 35 8.08 -1.68 3.99
CA PHE A 35 7.68 -1.45 5.38
C PHE A 35 7.71 0.04 5.74
N LYS A 36 8.81 0.73 5.41
CA LYS A 36 8.93 2.18 5.62
C LYS A 36 7.84 2.95 4.88
N ARG A 37 7.54 2.59 3.63
CA ARG A 37 6.49 3.23 2.83
C ARG A 37 5.13 3.12 3.54
N HIS A 38 4.72 1.89 3.89
CA HIS A 38 3.44 1.65 4.56
C HIS A 38 3.34 2.33 5.92
N LEU A 39 4.42 2.33 6.72
CA LEU A 39 4.43 3.00 8.02
C LEU A 39 4.22 4.52 7.87
N ILE A 40 4.91 5.14 6.90
CA ILE A 40 4.78 6.58 6.64
C ILE A 40 3.37 6.90 6.14
N GLU A 41 2.84 6.09 5.22
CA GLU A 41 1.49 6.24 4.68
C GLU A 41 0.43 6.17 5.78
N ALA A 42 0.44 5.10 6.59
CA ALA A 42 -0.49 4.92 7.70
C ALA A 42 -0.43 6.11 8.68
N THR A 43 0.77 6.57 9.02
CA THR A 43 0.93 7.70 9.93
C THR A 43 0.37 9.00 9.32
N LEU A 44 0.63 9.24 8.04
CA LEU A 44 0.09 10.40 7.33
C LEU A 44 -1.44 10.37 7.30
N HIS A 45 -2.04 9.20 7.09
CA HIS A 45 -3.49 9.03 7.18
C HIS A 45 -4.02 9.32 8.58
N GLN A 46 -3.38 8.79 9.62
CA GLN A 46 -3.78 9.01 11.03
C GLN A 46 -3.75 10.50 11.43
N VAL A 47 -2.78 11.28 10.92
CA VAL A 47 -2.66 12.71 11.25
C VAL A 47 -3.29 13.65 10.22
N GLY A 48 -4.11 13.12 9.29
CA GLY A 48 -4.81 13.92 8.28
C GLY A 48 -3.88 14.65 7.30
N GLY A 49 -2.79 14.01 6.88
CA GLY A 49 -1.82 14.55 5.93
C GLY A 49 -0.89 15.63 6.48
N ASN A 50 -0.96 15.93 7.79
CA ASN A 50 -0.06 16.91 8.41
C ASN A 50 1.36 16.36 8.57
N ARG A 51 2.22 16.66 7.58
CA ARG A 51 3.61 16.19 7.51
C ARG A 51 4.46 16.56 8.74
N THR A 52 4.21 17.71 9.38
CA THR A 52 4.95 18.09 10.59
C THR A 52 4.54 17.24 11.78
N ARG A 53 3.24 16.94 11.92
CA ARG A 53 2.75 16.02 12.96
C ARG A 53 3.20 14.59 12.70
N ALA A 54 3.16 14.12 11.45
CA ALA A 54 3.64 12.79 11.09
C ALA A 54 5.13 12.61 11.42
N ALA A 55 5.96 13.61 11.10
CA ALA A 55 7.39 13.57 11.43
C ALA A 55 7.61 13.45 12.94
N ARG A 56 6.89 14.24 13.74
CA ARG A 56 6.95 14.17 15.21
C ARG A 56 6.47 12.82 15.75
N ALA A 57 5.37 12.27 15.22
CA ALA A 57 4.85 10.97 15.63
C ALA A 57 5.83 9.82 15.33
N LEU A 58 6.56 9.91 14.22
CA LEU A 58 7.60 8.95 13.84
C LEU A 58 8.96 9.20 14.52
N GLY A 59 9.10 10.28 15.31
CA GLY A 59 10.39 10.66 15.89
C GLY A 59 11.43 11.09 14.85
N LEU A 60 11.00 11.52 13.66
CA LEU A 60 11.87 11.91 12.55
C LEU A 60 11.95 13.43 12.40
N GLN A 61 13.09 13.90 11.88
CA GLN A 61 13.18 15.26 11.39
C GLN A 61 12.26 15.44 10.17
N ARG A 62 11.53 16.56 10.10
CA ARG A 62 10.61 16.87 8.99
C ARG A 62 11.29 16.77 7.62
N THR A 63 12.52 17.27 7.47
CA THR A 63 13.27 17.23 6.21
C THR A 63 13.56 15.80 5.77
N TYR A 64 13.90 14.93 6.72
CA TYR A 64 14.14 13.51 6.45
C TYR A 64 12.86 12.79 6.03
N LEU A 65 11.73 13.05 6.71
CA LEU A 65 10.43 12.52 6.28
C LEU A 65 10.09 12.92 4.84
N LEU A 66 10.27 14.20 4.50
CA LEU A 66 10.01 14.67 3.13
C LEU A 66 10.91 14.00 2.10
N ARG A 67 12.16 13.71 2.45
CA ARG A 67 13.06 12.93 1.60
C ARG A 67 12.53 11.51 1.43
N LEU A 68 12.20 10.81 2.50
CA LEU A 68 11.64 9.45 2.45
C LEU A 68 10.36 9.36 1.62
N ILE A 69 9.45 10.34 1.72
CA ILE A 69 8.21 10.37 0.91
C ILE A 69 8.53 10.40 -0.59
N ARG A 70 9.56 11.17 -0.99
CA ARG A 70 10.01 11.27 -2.38
C ARG A 70 10.73 10.01 -2.83
N ASP A 71 11.69 9.53 -2.03
CA ASP A 71 12.54 8.39 -2.35
C ASP A 71 11.75 7.07 -2.40
N LEU A 72 10.71 6.94 -1.57
CA LEU A 72 9.89 5.72 -1.46
C LEU A 72 8.55 5.79 -2.24
N GLY A 73 8.25 6.92 -2.89
CA GLY A 73 7.01 7.11 -3.64
C GLY A 73 5.74 6.96 -2.79
N VAL A 74 5.73 7.48 -1.56
CA VAL A 74 4.58 7.36 -0.66
C VAL A 74 3.39 8.16 -1.21
N ALA A 75 2.24 7.51 -1.36
CA ALA A 75 0.97 8.15 -1.69
C ALA A 75 0.44 8.92 -0.47
N ALA A 76 1.00 10.10 -0.21
CA ALA A 76 0.54 10.95 0.87
C ALA A 76 -0.82 11.57 0.51
N PRO A 77 -1.86 11.49 1.37
CA PRO A 77 -3.07 12.27 1.16
C PRO A 77 -2.72 13.75 1.02
N PRO A 78 -3.39 14.50 0.11
CA PRO A 78 -3.04 15.90 -0.15
C PRO A 78 -3.11 16.67 1.17
N ALA A 79 -1.98 17.26 1.57
CA ALA A 79 -1.96 18.07 2.78
C ALA A 79 -3.01 19.18 2.66
N PRO A 80 -3.74 19.52 3.73
CA PRO A 80 -4.71 20.61 3.69
C PRO A 80 -3.99 21.85 3.17
N GLN A 81 -4.39 22.31 1.98
CA GLN A 81 -3.81 23.48 1.35
C GLN A 81 -4.06 24.65 2.28
N ARG A 82 -3.01 25.08 2.98
CA ARG A 82 -3.05 26.31 3.75
C ARG A 82 -3.18 27.40 2.69
N LYS A 83 -4.42 27.88 2.44
CA LYS A 83 -4.68 29.02 1.56
C LYS A 83 -3.68 30.10 1.96
N ARG A 84 -2.64 30.27 1.14
CA ARG A 84 -1.72 31.40 1.25
C ARG A 84 -2.58 32.56 0.81
N VAL A 85 -3.25 33.20 1.77
CA VAL A 85 -3.88 34.50 1.55
C VAL A 85 -2.71 35.41 1.24
N LEU A 86 -2.48 35.60 -0.06
CA LEU A 86 -1.51 36.52 -0.60
C LEU A 86 -2.08 37.92 -0.35
N ASN A 87 -1.89 38.45 0.86
CA ASN A 87 -2.09 39.88 1.10
C ASN A 87 -0.98 40.60 0.36
N VAL A 88 -1.27 41.01 -0.88
CA VAL A 88 -0.61 42.15 -1.51
C VAL A 88 -1.41 43.36 -1.05
N GLY A 89 -0.90 44.03 -0.02
CA GLY A 89 -1.27 45.40 0.33
C GLY A 89 -0.20 46.34 -0.18
#